data_AF-A0A3D2MY02-F1
#
_entry.id   AF-A0A3D2MY02-F1
#
_cell.length_a   1.000
_cell.length_b   1.000
_cell.length_c   1.000
_cell.angle_alpha   90.00
_cell.angle_beta   90.00
_cell.angle_gamma   90.00
#
_symmetry.space_group_name_H-M   'P 1'
#
loop_
_entity.id
_entity.type
_entity.pdbx_description
1 polymer ?
#
loop_
_entity_poly.entity_id
_entity_poly.type
_entity_poly.pdbx_seq_one_letter_code
_entity_poly.pdbx_strand_id
1 'polypeptide(L)'
;LFESLTVGKTAEPGILLINKRSLSYVGMSEGVLLMSFAELCLSSRSAMDYTSLAREFHSVLILDVPIMTTDNEDGARRFITLVDEFYDRNIKLAMSAEAEMACLYVGSKLTFEFQRTLSRLVEMQSVEYLRREHRP
;
A
#
# COMPACT_ATOMS: atom_id res chain seq x y z
N LEU A 1 -8.54 -13.10 2.92
CA LEU A 1 -7.76 -12.16 3.76
C LEU A 1 -8.58 -10.97 4.22
N PHE A 2 -9.23 -10.22 3.32
CA PHE A 2 -10.10 -9.09 3.70
C PHE A 2 -11.20 -9.50 4.69
N GLU A 3 -12.01 -10.51 4.36
CA GLU A 3 -13.06 -11.04 5.26
C GLU A 3 -12.53 -11.44 6.65
N SER A 4 -11.33 -12.01 6.71
CA SER A 4 -10.68 -12.38 7.97
C SER A 4 -10.32 -11.18 8.84
N LEU A 5 -10.04 -10.03 8.22
CA LEU A 5 -9.71 -8.77 8.90
C LEU A 5 -10.95 -7.93 9.21
N THR A 6 -12.09 -8.19 8.57
CA THR A 6 -13.32 -7.40 8.66
C THR A 6 -14.50 -8.17 9.29
N VAL A 7 -14.20 -9.17 10.12
CA VAL A 7 -15.22 -9.98 10.84
C VAL A 7 -16.24 -10.62 9.88
N GLY A 8 -15.77 -11.15 8.75
CA GLY A 8 -16.59 -11.85 7.77
C GLY A 8 -17.37 -10.95 6.80
N LYS A 9 -17.10 -9.64 6.77
CA LYS A 9 -17.72 -8.74 5.78
C LYS A 9 -17.14 -8.96 4.39
N THR A 10 -18.03 -9.14 3.43
CA THR A 10 -17.70 -9.20 2.00
C THR A 10 -17.13 -7.86 1.53
N ALA A 11 -16.13 -7.91 0.65
CA ALA A 11 -15.61 -6.72 0.00
C ALA A 11 -16.65 -6.17 -0.98
N GLU A 12 -17.17 -4.96 -0.71
CA GLU A 12 -18.05 -4.24 -1.62
C GLU A 12 -17.29 -3.08 -2.27
N PRO A 13 -17.31 -2.97 -3.61
CA PRO A 13 -16.59 -1.92 -4.30
C PRO A 13 -17.27 -0.56 -4.11
N GLY A 14 -16.47 0.50 -4.12
CA GLY A 14 -16.98 1.85 -3.96
C GLY A 14 -15.93 2.92 -4.29
N ILE A 15 -16.28 4.16 -3.98
CA ILE A 15 -15.44 5.33 -4.25
C ILE A 15 -15.11 6.04 -2.94
N LEU A 16 -13.82 6.20 -2.67
CA LEU A 16 -13.30 6.98 -1.57
C LEU A 16 -12.81 8.34 -2.09
N LEU A 17 -13.24 9.44 -1.45
CA LEU A 17 -12.80 10.79 -1.81
C LEU A 17 -11.70 11.26 -0.85
N ILE A 18 -10.46 11.30 -1.32
CA ILE A 18 -9.31 11.82 -0.55
C ILE A 18 -8.69 13.00 -1.26
N ASN A 19 -8.48 14.10 -0.53
CA ASN A 19 -7.87 15.34 -1.05
C ASN A 19 -8.51 15.82 -2.37
N LYS A 20 -9.84 15.72 -2.47
CA LYS A 20 -10.65 16.06 -3.66
C LYS A 20 -10.40 15.15 -4.88
N ARG A 21 -9.80 13.98 -4.70
CA ARG A 21 -9.60 12.96 -5.73
C ARG A 21 -10.36 11.70 -5.39
N SER A 22 -11.02 11.11 -6.38
CA SER A 22 -11.70 9.82 -6.25
C SER A 22 -10.70 8.67 -6.35
N LEU A 23 -10.85 7.68 -5.48
CA LEU A 23 -10.14 6.40 -5.49
C LEU A 23 -11.16 5.27 -5.53
N SER A 24 -11.05 4.38 -6.50
CA SER A 24 -11.90 3.19 -6.54
C SER A 24 -11.32 2.16 -5.58
N TYR A 25 -12.12 1.67 -4.63
CA TYR A 25 -11.73 0.56 -3.76
C TYR A 25 -12.53 -0.69 -4.09
N VAL A 26 -11.96 -1.85 -3.77
CA VAL A 26 -12.61 -3.16 -3.92
C VAL A 26 -13.37 -3.52 -2.65
N GLY A 27 -12.87 -3.13 -1.48
CA GLY A 27 -13.57 -3.28 -0.21
C GLY A 27 -13.09 -2.26 0.81
N MET A 28 -14.00 -1.80 1.67
CA MET A 28 -13.69 -0.90 2.77
C MET A 28 -14.57 -1.25 3.97
N SER A 29 -13.95 -1.48 5.13
CA SER A 29 -14.70 -1.71 6.37
C SER A 29 -13.81 -1.47 7.57
N GLU A 30 -14.32 -0.76 8.58
CA GLU A 30 -13.72 -0.64 9.93
C GLU A 30 -12.21 -0.35 9.91
N GLY A 31 -11.76 0.66 9.16
CA GLY A 31 -10.34 1.03 9.10
C GLY A 31 -9.46 0.07 8.28
N VAL A 32 -10.07 -0.88 7.56
CA VAL A 32 -9.42 -1.78 6.58
C VAL A 32 -9.80 -1.37 5.17
N LEU A 33 -8.80 -1.20 4.31
CA LEU A 33 -8.98 -0.86 2.89
C LEU A 33 -8.41 -1.94 1.99
N LEU A 34 -9.15 -2.33 0.95
CA LEU A 34 -8.70 -3.23 -0.12
C LEU A 34 -8.76 -2.49 -1.46
N MET A 35 -7.63 -2.39 -2.14
CA MET A 35 -7.50 -1.62 -3.39
C MET A 35 -6.48 -2.24 -4.33
N SER A 36 -6.55 -1.92 -5.63
CA SER A 36 -5.54 -2.33 -6.60
C SER A 36 -4.30 -1.44 -6.57
N PHE A 37 -3.16 -2.00 -6.95
CA PHE A 37 -1.93 -1.24 -7.17
C PHE A 37 -2.14 -0.13 -8.22
N ALA A 38 -2.93 -0.39 -9.26
CA ALA A 38 -3.20 0.58 -10.31
C ALA A 38 -3.83 1.87 -9.76
N GLU A 39 -4.84 1.74 -8.89
CA GLU A 39 -5.52 2.89 -8.28
C GLU A 39 -4.58 3.67 -7.35
N LEU A 40 -3.72 2.98 -6.61
CA LEU A 40 -2.79 3.60 -5.67
C LEU A 40 -1.57 4.21 -6.34
N CYS A 41 -0.97 3.55 -7.33
CA CYS A 41 0.38 3.87 -7.80
C CYS A 41 0.46 4.25 -9.29
N LEU A 42 -0.52 3.91 -10.12
CA LEU A 42 -0.51 4.29 -11.54
C LEU A 42 -1.34 5.55 -11.83
N SER A 43 -2.30 5.86 -10.96
CA SER A 43 -3.07 7.10 -11.04
C SER A 43 -2.32 8.31 -10.45
N SER A 44 -2.83 9.52 -10.70
CA SER A 44 -2.26 10.76 -10.20
C SER A 44 -2.41 10.88 -8.67
N ARG A 45 -1.39 10.42 -7.93
CA ARG A 45 -1.30 10.54 -6.47
C ARG A 45 -0.10 11.36 -6.01
N SER A 46 -0.29 12.00 -4.87
CA SER A 46 0.74 12.73 -4.12
C SER A 46 0.96 12.12 -2.75
N ALA A 47 2.08 12.44 -2.10
CA ALA A 47 2.36 12.01 -0.72
C ALA A 47 1.21 12.32 0.25
N MET A 48 0.57 13.49 0.12
CA MET A 48 -0.60 13.86 0.92
C MET A 48 -1.77 12.88 0.82
N ASP A 49 -1.93 12.17 -0.31
CA ASP A 49 -3.00 11.18 -0.47
C ASP A 49 -2.70 9.95 0.39
N TYR A 50 -1.44 9.50 0.40
CA TYR A 50 -1.01 8.40 1.25
C TYR A 50 -1.02 8.77 2.73
N THR A 51 -0.67 10.01 3.08
CA THR A 51 -0.80 10.53 4.45
C THR A 51 -2.27 10.49 4.92
N SER A 52 -3.21 10.91 4.05
CA SER A 52 -4.64 10.86 4.37
C SER A 52 -5.16 9.42 4.48
N LEU A 53 -4.76 8.52 3.58
CA LEU A 53 -5.07 7.09 3.67
C LEU A 53 -4.55 6.50 4.98
N ALA A 54 -3.29 6.76 5.31
CA ALA A 54 -2.65 6.25 6.52
C ALA A 54 -3.17 6.91 7.81
N ARG A 55 -4.01 7.93 7.72
CA ARG A 55 -4.75 8.49 8.86
C ARG A 55 -6.09 7.80 9.08
N GLU A 56 -6.76 7.46 8.00
CA GLU A 56 -8.11 6.93 8.02
C GLU A 56 -8.14 5.41 8.22
N PHE A 57 -7.13 4.71 7.71
CA PHE A 57 -7.03 3.26 7.77
C PHE A 57 -5.89 2.84 8.69
N HIS A 58 -6.06 1.75 9.42
CA HIS A 58 -4.98 1.10 10.17
C HIS A 58 -4.41 -0.12 9.41
N SER A 59 -5.15 -0.64 8.43
CA SER A 59 -4.74 -1.77 7.60
C SER A 59 -5.10 -1.54 6.14
N VAL A 60 -4.18 -1.86 5.24
CA VAL A 60 -4.37 -1.74 3.78
C VAL A 60 -3.92 -3.02 3.09
N LEU A 61 -4.77 -3.50 2.17
CA LEU A 61 -4.53 -4.64 1.32
C LEU A 61 -4.41 -4.14 -0.12
N ILE A 62 -3.28 -4.46 -0.77
CA ILE A 62 -3.01 -4.05 -2.15
C ILE A 62 -3.09 -5.28 -3.06
N LEU A 63 -3.91 -5.21 -4.10
CA LEU A 63 -4.03 -6.25 -5.12
C LEU A 63 -3.12 -5.96 -6.31
N ASP A 64 -2.68 -7.03 -6.96
CA ASP A 64 -2.02 -7.01 -8.27
C ASP A 64 -0.80 -6.07 -8.34
N VAL A 65 0.09 -6.16 -7.35
CA VAL A 65 1.37 -5.44 -7.37
C VAL A 65 2.28 -6.07 -8.43
N PRO A 66 2.57 -5.37 -9.54
CA PRO A 66 3.35 -5.93 -10.64
C PRO A 66 4.85 -5.89 -10.33
N ILE A 67 5.65 -6.57 -11.15
CA ILE A 67 7.08 -6.27 -11.23
C ILE A 67 7.26 -4.86 -11.81
N MET A 68 7.94 -4.00 -11.06
CA MET A 68 8.24 -2.63 -11.47
C MET A 68 9.54 -2.57 -12.27
N THR A 69 9.45 -2.12 -13.52
CA THR A 69 10.54 -2.03 -14.49
C THR A 69 10.87 -0.56 -14.80
N THR A 70 11.82 -0.33 -15.69
CA THR A 70 12.14 1.03 -16.19
C THR A 70 10.97 1.73 -16.87
N ASP A 71 9.95 0.99 -17.32
CA ASP A 71 8.78 1.55 -18.01
C ASP A 71 7.72 2.08 -17.05
N ASN A 72 7.80 1.73 -15.75
CA ASN A 72 6.83 2.15 -14.74
C ASN A 72 7.48 2.77 -13.49
N GLU A 73 8.60 3.47 -13.68
CA GLU A 73 9.37 4.17 -12.62
C GLU A 73 8.52 5.15 -11.79
N ASP A 74 7.55 5.83 -12.41
CA ASP A 74 6.63 6.70 -11.67
C ASP A 74 5.74 5.91 -10.70
N GLY A 75 5.30 4.71 -11.12
CA GLY A 75 4.59 3.78 -10.27
C GLY A 75 5.47 3.28 -9.12
N ALA A 76 6.72 2.93 -9.40
CA ALA A 76 7.69 2.54 -8.37
C ALA A 76 7.96 3.65 -7.35
N ARG A 77 8.13 4.90 -7.80
CA ARG A 77 8.30 6.05 -6.90
C ARG A 77 7.08 6.28 -6.02
N ARG A 78 5.89 6.13 -6.59
CA ARG A 78 4.63 6.24 -5.84
C ARG A 78 4.47 5.11 -4.81
N PHE A 79 4.85 3.89 -5.18
CA PHE A 79 4.86 2.75 -4.25
C PHE A 79 5.84 2.94 -3.09
N ILE A 80 7.07 3.40 -3.38
CA ILE A 80 8.05 3.76 -2.35
C ILE A 80 7.47 4.80 -1.39
N THR A 81 6.88 5.87 -1.93
CA THR A 81 6.26 6.93 -1.11
C THR A 81 5.11 6.39 -0.26
N LEU A 82 4.27 5.51 -0.82
CA LEU A 82 3.17 4.88 -0.10
C LEU A 82 3.70 4.03 1.07
N VAL A 83 4.70 3.18 0.82
CA VAL A 83 5.29 2.32 1.86
C VAL A 83 5.94 3.15 2.96
N ASP A 84 6.64 4.23 2.61
CA ASP A 84 7.25 5.12 3.59
C ASP A 84 6.19 5.74 4.53
N GLU A 85 5.11 6.32 3.97
CA GLU A 85 4.02 6.89 4.76
C GLU A 85 3.30 5.86 5.64
N PHE A 86 3.11 4.65 5.12
CA PHE A 86 2.45 3.56 5.85
C PHE A 86 3.34 3.04 6.97
N TYR A 87 4.65 2.94 6.69
CA TYR A 87 5.64 2.49 7.65
C TYR A 87 5.70 3.42 8.86
N ASP A 88 5.81 4.73 8.63
CA ASP A 88 5.92 5.76 9.68
C ASP A 88 4.68 5.80 10.59
N ARG A 89 3.53 5.40 10.05
CA ARG A 89 2.22 5.41 10.72
C ARG A 89 1.79 4.07 11.29
N ASN A 90 2.66 3.05 11.23
CA ASN A 90 2.40 1.69 11.73
C ASN A 90 1.23 0.96 11.05
N ILE A 91 0.95 1.30 9.78
CA ILE A 91 -0.11 0.64 8.98
C ILE A 91 0.22 -0.81 8.73
N LYS A 92 -0.76 -1.69 8.87
CA LYS A 92 -0.61 -3.11 8.50
C LYS A 92 -0.81 -3.24 7.00
N LEU A 93 0.24 -3.62 6.28
CA LEU A 93 0.21 -3.77 4.84
C LEU A 93 0.24 -5.26 4.47
N ALA A 94 -0.73 -5.68 3.66
CA ALA A 94 -0.69 -6.95 2.96
C ALA A 94 -0.80 -6.70 1.46
N MET A 95 -0.15 -7.54 0.65
CA MET A 95 -0.24 -7.39 -0.80
C MET A 95 -0.24 -8.72 -1.53
N SER A 96 -0.99 -8.78 -2.63
CA SER A 96 -0.84 -9.78 -3.67
C SER A 96 0.13 -9.23 -4.71
N ALA A 97 1.22 -9.94 -4.98
CA ALA A 97 2.28 -9.45 -5.84
C ALA A 97 2.72 -10.52 -6.85
N GLU A 98 3.14 -10.07 -8.03
CA GLU A 98 3.55 -10.93 -9.15
C GLU A 98 4.85 -11.70 -8.88
N ALA A 99 5.69 -11.16 -8.00
CA ALA A 99 6.95 -11.76 -7.59
C ALA A 99 7.20 -11.58 -6.09
N GLU A 100 8.23 -12.25 -5.57
CA GLU A 100 8.72 -12.00 -4.21
C GLU A 100 9.14 -10.53 -4.04
N MET A 101 9.02 -9.99 -2.82
CA MET A 101 9.30 -8.57 -2.54
C MET A 101 10.69 -8.11 -3.01
N ALA A 102 11.70 -8.98 -2.91
CA ALA A 102 13.07 -8.68 -3.36
C ALA A 102 13.18 -8.52 -4.88
N CYS A 103 12.22 -9.04 -5.65
CA CYS A 103 12.16 -9.01 -7.10
C CYS A 103 11.09 -8.05 -7.65
N LEU A 104 10.40 -7.29 -6.78
CA LEU A 104 9.36 -6.35 -7.22
C LEU A 104 9.89 -5.13 -7.96
N TYR A 105 11.20 -4.86 -7.90
CA TYR A 105 11.81 -3.80 -8.69
C TYR A 105 13.02 -4.32 -9.45
N VAL A 106 12.96 -4.20 -10.77
CA VAL A 106 14.03 -4.55 -11.71
C VAL A 106 14.44 -3.35 -12.58
N GLY A 107 13.99 -2.14 -12.22
CA GLY A 107 14.44 -0.89 -12.83
C GLY A 107 15.85 -0.50 -12.39
N SER A 108 16.34 0.62 -12.93
CA SER A 108 17.73 1.07 -12.72
C SER A 108 17.84 2.40 -11.98
N LYS A 109 16.76 3.18 -11.86
CA LYS A 109 16.82 4.56 -11.34
C LYS A 109 16.58 4.67 -9.84
N LEU A 110 15.85 3.72 -9.27
CA LEU A 110 15.37 3.73 -7.88
C LEU A 110 15.93 2.56 -7.07
N THR A 111 17.01 1.91 -7.54
CA THR A 111 17.55 0.70 -6.91
C THR A 111 17.86 0.91 -5.41
N PHE A 112 18.46 2.05 -5.06
CA PHE A 112 18.84 2.35 -3.68
C PHE A 112 17.62 2.68 -2.81
N GLU A 113 16.68 3.44 -3.34
CA GLU A 113 15.41 3.77 -2.69
C GLU A 113 14.60 2.49 -2.44
N PHE A 114 14.50 1.63 -3.45
CA PHE A 114 13.74 0.39 -3.35
C PHE A 114 14.36 -0.60 -2.36
N GLN A 115 15.69 -0.64 -2.24
CA GLN A 115 16.35 -1.44 -1.20
C GLN A 115 15.95 -1.00 0.22
N ARG A 116 15.77 0.31 0.45
CA ARG A 116 15.24 0.81 1.74
C ARG A 116 13.77 0.43 1.92
N THR A 117 12.97 0.54 0.86
CA THR A 117 11.56 0.10 0.86
C THR A 117 11.44 -1.39 1.17
N LEU A 118 12.28 -2.24 0.59
CA LEU A 118 12.31 -3.67 0.87
C LEU A 118 12.61 -3.94 2.35
N SER A 119 13.59 -3.23 2.92
CA SER A 119 13.93 -3.36 4.35
C SER A 119 12.72 -3.04 5.25
N ARG A 120 11.96 -1.99 4.91
CA ARG A 120 10.71 -1.64 5.61
C ARG A 120 9.64 -2.70 5.43
N LEU A 121 9.41 -3.19 4.21
CA LEU A 121 8.43 -4.25 3.94
C LEU A 121 8.72 -5.53 4.73
N VAL A 122 10.00 -5.89 4.87
CA VAL A 122 10.43 -7.02 5.72
C VAL A 122 10.14 -6.73 7.19
N GLU A 123 10.47 -5.54 7.70
CA GLU A 123 10.14 -5.17 9.08
C GLU A 123 8.63 -5.17 9.33
N MET A 124 7.82 -4.71 8.37
CA MET A 124 6.35 -4.69 8.47
C MET A 124 5.71 -6.08 8.64
N GLN A 125 6.43 -7.15 8.30
CA GLN A 125 6.00 -8.54 8.53
C GLN A 125 6.39 -9.08 9.90
N SER A 126 7.25 -8.40 10.65
CA SER A 126 7.66 -8.84 11.98
C SER A 126 6.51 -8.80 12.98
N VAL A 127 6.52 -9.71 13.95
CA VAL A 127 5.55 -9.74 15.04
C VAL A 127 5.59 -8.44 15.84
N GLU A 128 6.79 -7.89 16.03
CA GLU A 128 7.04 -6.62 16.70
C GLU A 128 6.32 -5.48 16.00
N TYR A 129 6.42 -5.38 14.67
CA TYR A 129 5.74 -4.34 13.90
C TYR A 129 4.22 -4.52 13.91
N LEU A 130 3.75 -5.75 13.73
CA LEU A 130 2.31 -6.06 13.74
C LEU A 130 1.64 -5.74 15.08
N ARG A 131 2.39 -5.75 16.18
CA ARG A 131 1.92 -5.33 17.52
C ARG A 131 1.90 -3.82 17.75
N ARG A 132 2.56 -3.02 16.90
CA ARG A 132 2.56 -1.55 17.05
C ARG A 132 1.17 -0.98 16.81
N GLU A 133 0.74 -0.05 17.66
CA GLU A 133 -0.50 0.70 17.46
C GLU A 133 -0.38 1.67 16.27
N HIS A 134 -1.49 1.85 15.56
CA HIS A 134 -1.62 2.79 14.44
C HIS A 134 -1.42 4.24 14.90
N ARG A 135 -0.75 5.05 14.07
CA ARG A 135 -0.42 6.47 14.35
C ARG A 135 -1.09 7.41 13.32
N PRO A 136 -2.27 7.98 13.64
CA PRO A 136 -2.93 8.99 12.80
C PRO A 136 -2.22 10.35 12.80
#